data_AF-A0A7S3WRA1-F1
#
_entry.id   AF-A0A7S3WRA1-F1
#
_cell.length_a   1.000
_cell.length_b   1.000
_cell.length_c   1.000
_cell.angle_alpha   90.00
_cell.angle_beta   90.00
_cell.angle_gamma   90.00
#
_symmetry.space_group_name_H-M   'P 1'
#
loop_
_entity.id
_entity.type
_entity.pdbx_description
1 polymer ?
#
loop_
_entity_poly.entity_id
_entity_poly.type
_entity_poly.pdbx_seq_one_letter_code
_entity_poly.pdbx_strand_id
1 'polypeptide(L)'
;ADARLVEKVYDKLKSEGVDVWWDKKCLEPGQPWEDSFADGLMGADVFVPFLSKAALAPFESLESTSRCDNLLLEYRLAAELKARGKLRAIAPVFVGEPLCCDSRGAGRSLHESSDGSPCCTTRPP
;
A
#
# COMPACT_ATOMS: atom_id res chain seq x y z
N ALA A 1 -0.37 4.22 -8.00
CA ALA A 1 0.97 3.59 -8.08
C ALA A 1 1.05 2.39 -7.15
N ASP A 2 0.62 2.57 -5.90
CA ASP A 2 0.71 1.59 -4.80
C ASP A 2 0.07 0.24 -5.14
N ALA A 3 -1.09 0.23 -5.80
CA ALA A 3 -1.78 -1.02 -6.15
C ALA A 3 -0.92 -2.00 -6.97
N ARG A 4 0.00 -1.53 -7.84
CA ARG A 4 0.90 -2.41 -8.60
C ARG A 4 2.01 -3.00 -7.72
N LEU A 5 2.46 -2.25 -6.71
CA LEU A 5 3.43 -2.74 -5.73
C LEU A 5 2.78 -3.77 -4.82
N VAL A 6 1.57 -3.47 -4.31
CA VAL A 6 0.77 -4.39 -3.49
C VAL A 6 0.50 -5.69 -4.25
N GLU A 7 0.12 -5.61 -5.53
CA GLU A 7 -0.09 -6.80 -6.37
C GLU A 7 1.18 -7.66 -6.49
N LYS A 8 2.35 -7.06 -6.69
CA LYS A 8 3.63 -7.80 -6.72
C LYS A 8 3.95 -8.49 -5.39
N VAL A 9 3.68 -7.82 -4.27
CA VAL A 9 3.88 -8.41 -2.94
C VAL A 9 2.88 -9.54 -2.70
N TYR A 10 1.62 -9.35 -3.08
CA TYR A 10 0.58 -10.38 -3.04
C TYR A 10 0.99 -11.64 -3.81
N ASP A 11 1.40 -11.48 -5.07
CA ASP A 11 1.81 -12.60 -5.94
C ASP A 11 3.04 -13.31 -5.35
N LYS A 12 4.00 -12.55 -4.82
CA LYS A 12 5.21 -13.10 -4.20
C LYS A 12 4.89 -13.92 -2.96
N LEU A 13 4.07 -13.40 -2.05
CA LEU A 13 3.66 -14.10 -0.83
C LEU A 13 2.85 -15.37 -1.15
N LYS A 14 1.91 -15.29 -2.11
CA LYS A 14 1.18 -16.48 -2.58
C LYS A 14 2.12 -17.51 -3.20
N SER A 15 3.13 -17.10 -3.97
CA SER A 15 4.14 -18.01 -4.54
C SER A 15 5.00 -18.71 -3.49
N GLU A 16 5.11 -18.13 -2.29
CA GLU A 16 5.81 -18.70 -1.13
C GLU A 16 4.88 -19.55 -0.25
N GLY A 17 3.62 -19.76 -0.66
CA GLY A 17 2.65 -20.57 0.06
C GLY A 17 1.99 -19.87 1.25
N VAL A 18 2.12 -18.55 1.36
CA VAL A 18 1.42 -17.77 2.39
C VAL A 18 -0.04 -17.59 1.99
N ASP A 19 -0.97 -17.81 2.93
CA ASP A 19 -2.36 -17.47 2.70
C ASP A 19 -2.58 -15.95 2.83
N VAL A 20 -2.67 -15.28 1.69
CA VAL A 20 -2.90 -13.83 1.61
C VAL A 20 -4.34 -13.52 1.22
N TRP A 21 -4.98 -12.66 2.01
CA TRP A 21 -6.24 -12.01 1.67
C TRP A 21 -5.97 -10.56 1.20
N TRP A 22 -6.53 -10.17 0.06
CA TRP A 22 -6.46 -8.81 -0.46
C TRP A 22 -7.80 -8.42 -1.07
N ASP A 23 -8.39 -7.34 -0.58
CA ASP A 23 -9.73 -6.85 -0.94
C ASP A 23 -9.97 -6.82 -2.46
N LYS A 24 -9.04 -6.29 -3.25
CA LYS A 24 -9.17 -6.19 -4.71
C LYS A 24 -9.27 -7.55 -5.42
N LYS A 25 -8.80 -8.64 -4.81
CA LYS A 25 -8.78 -9.99 -5.41
C LYS A 25 -9.75 -10.96 -4.74
N CYS A 26 -10.11 -10.71 -3.49
CA CYS A 26 -10.87 -11.64 -2.64
C CYS A 26 -12.33 -11.19 -2.40
N LEU A 27 -12.74 -10.02 -2.90
CA LEU A 27 -14.12 -9.55 -2.82
C LEU A 27 -14.99 -10.19 -3.91
N GLU A 28 -16.09 -10.81 -3.50
CA GLU A 28 -17.13 -11.29 -4.41
C GLU A 28 -17.96 -10.11 -4.96
N PRO A 29 -18.34 -10.12 -6.25
CA PRO A 29 -19.18 -9.09 -6.83
C PRO A 29 -20.52 -8.96 -6.09
N GLY A 30 -20.81 -7.77 -5.56
CA GLY A 30 -22.07 -7.45 -4.89
C GLY A 30 -22.10 -7.64 -3.38
N GLN A 31 -21.00 -8.09 -2.76
CA GLN A 31 -20.88 -8.13 -1.30
C GLN A 31 -20.51 -6.76 -0.72
N PRO A 32 -21.08 -6.34 0.44
CA PRO A 32 -20.64 -5.14 1.13
C PRO A 32 -19.15 -5.24 1.50
N TRP A 33 -18.37 -4.25 1.08
CA TRP A 33 -16.91 -4.23 1.30
C TRP A 33 -16.54 -4.34 2.78
N GLU A 34 -17.28 -3.66 3.65
CA GLU A 34 -17.02 -3.57 5.09
C GLU A 34 -17.12 -4.94 5.77
N ASP A 35 -18.13 -5.74 5.41
CA ASP A 35 -18.36 -7.07 5.96
C ASP A 35 -17.26 -8.04 5.50
N SER A 36 -16.95 -8.04 4.21
CA SER A 36 -15.90 -8.89 3.66
C SER A 36 -14.50 -8.56 4.19
N PHE A 37 -14.21 -7.27 4.39
CA PHE A 37 -12.96 -6.85 5.00
C PHE A 37 -12.87 -7.31 6.45
N ALA A 38 -13.93 -7.11 7.23
CA ALA A 38 -13.96 -7.56 8.62
C ALA A 38 -13.76 -9.06 8.72
N ASP A 39 -14.40 -9.86 7.86
CA ASP A 39 -14.22 -11.31 7.80
C ASP A 39 -12.78 -11.70 7.45
N GLY A 40 -12.20 -11.08 6.43
CA GLY A 40 -10.80 -11.31 6.04
C GLY A 40 -9.82 -10.97 7.16
N LEU A 41 -10.03 -9.86 7.85
CA LEU A 41 -9.18 -9.43 8.96
C LEU A 41 -9.35 -10.29 10.21
N MET A 42 -10.57 -10.76 10.51
CA MET A 42 -10.83 -11.67 11.64
C MET A 42 -10.19 -13.04 11.45
N GLY A 43 -10.02 -13.50 10.21
CA GLY A 43 -9.30 -14.73 9.87
C GLY A 43 -7.79 -14.60 9.77
N ALA A 44 -7.24 -13.38 9.78
CA ALA A 44 -5.82 -13.13 9.56
C ALA A 44 -4.98 -13.24 10.84
N ASP A 45 -3.77 -13.78 10.72
CA ASP A 45 -2.75 -13.73 11.79
C ASP A 45 -2.01 -12.39 11.82
N VAL A 46 -1.79 -11.79 10.65
CA VAL A 46 -0.96 -10.60 10.47
C VAL A 46 -1.65 -9.61 9.54
N PHE A 47 -1.76 -8.36 9.97
CA PHE A 47 -2.24 -7.26 9.14
C PHE A 47 -1.04 -6.45 8.60
N VAL A 48 -1.00 -6.21 7.29
CA VAL A 48 0.12 -5.54 6.60
C VAL A 48 -0.41 -4.29 5.86
N PRO A 49 -0.52 -3.14 6.53
CA PRO A 49 -0.95 -1.91 5.86
C PRO A 49 0.19 -1.31 5.04
N PHE A 50 -0.12 -0.89 3.81
CA PHE A 50 0.81 -0.18 2.93
C PHE A 50 0.63 1.33 3.07
N LEU A 51 1.64 2.01 3.61
CA LEU A 51 1.58 3.42 3.96
C LEU A 51 2.45 4.23 3.00
N SER A 52 1.84 4.80 1.97
CA SER A 52 2.46 5.76 1.05
C SER A 52 2.05 7.19 1.41
N LYS A 53 2.77 8.18 0.86
CA LYS A 53 2.35 9.59 0.96
C LYS A 53 0.93 9.79 0.40
N ALA A 54 0.59 9.12 -0.71
CA ALA A 54 -0.73 9.22 -1.31
C ALA A 54 -1.82 8.56 -0.46
N ALA A 55 -1.52 7.42 0.17
CA ALA A 55 -2.44 6.70 1.05
C ALA A 55 -2.74 7.49 2.33
N LEU A 56 -1.76 8.24 2.83
CA LEU A 56 -1.90 9.06 4.04
C LEU A 56 -2.43 10.48 3.76
N ALA A 57 -2.40 10.96 2.51
CA ALA A 57 -2.81 12.32 2.16
C ALA A 57 -4.21 12.71 2.69
N PRO A 58 -5.24 11.83 2.67
CA PRO A 58 -6.54 12.18 3.22
C PRO A 58 -6.51 12.57 4.70
N PHE A 59 -5.55 12.04 5.48
CA PHE A 59 -5.49 12.20 6.94
C PHE A 59 -5.21 13.64 7.35
N GLU A 60 -4.59 14.43 6.49
CA GLU A 60 -4.25 15.84 6.76
C GLU A 60 -5.48 16.73 6.88
N SER A 61 -6.62 16.33 6.31
CA SER A 61 -7.84 17.13 6.22
C SER A 61 -9.09 16.42 6.74
N LEU A 62 -8.94 15.35 7.54
CA LEU A 62 -10.07 14.63 8.10
C LEU A 62 -10.79 15.47 9.17
N GLU A 63 -12.09 15.63 8.98
CA GLU A 63 -13.02 16.22 9.95
C GLU A 63 -14.01 15.17 10.45
N SER A 64 -14.70 15.43 11.56
CA SER A 64 -15.71 14.51 12.12
C SER A 64 -16.90 14.23 11.18
N THR A 65 -17.14 15.12 10.20
CA THR A 65 -18.17 14.97 9.17
C THR A 65 -17.64 14.41 7.85
N SER A 66 -16.35 14.10 7.77
CA SER A 66 -15.76 13.49 6.57
C SER A 66 -16.33 12.09 6.35
N ARG A 67 -16.29 11.62 5.10
CA ARG A 67 -16.51 10.20 4.81
C ARG A 67 -15.49 9.36 5.59
N CYS A 68 -15.92 8.17 6.02
CA CYS A 68 -15.02 7.24 6.67
C CYS A 68 -13.87 6.90 5.71
N ASP A 69 -12.63 7.15 6.14
CA ASP A 69 -11.45 6.76 5.39
C ASP A 69 -11.18 5.27 5.62
N ASN A 70 -11.09 4.50 4.53
CA ASN A 70 -10.94 3.06 4.60
C ASN A 70 -9.64 2.67 5.31
N LEU A 71 -8.51 3.29 4.98
CA LEU A 71 -7.23 2.96 5.61
C LEU A 71 -7.28 3.21 7.11
N LEU A 72 -7.88 4.32 7.54
CA LEU A 72 -8.04 4.63 8.96
C LEU A 72 -8.95 3.60 9.66
N LEU A 73 -10.08 3.25 9.04
CA LEU A 73 -11.02 2.25 9.57
C LEU A 73 -10.36 0.88 9.72
N GLU A 74 -9.71 0.40 8.67
CA GLU A 74 -9.01 -0.88 8.63
C GLU A 74 -7.93 -0.95 9.72
N TYR A 75 -7.09 0.09 9.81
CA TYR A 75 -6.02 0.16 10.79
C TYR A 75 -6.58 0.19 12.22
N ARG A 76 -7.68 0.92 12.45
CA ARG A 76 -8.32 0.99 13.77
C ARG A 76 -8.88 -0.37 14.17
N LEU A 77 -9.52 -1.09 13.25
CA LEU A 77 -10.04 -2.43 13.51
C LEU A 77 -8.91 -3.42 13.80
N ALA A 78 -7.83 -3.39 13.02
CA ALA A 78 -6.65 -4.23 13.24
C ALA A 78 -5.99 -3.96 14.59
N ALA A 79 -5.88 -2.69 15.00
CA ALA A 79 -5.37 -2.30 16.31
C ALA A 79 -6.23 -2.86 17.46
N GLU A 80 -7.55 -2.82 17.32
CA GLU A 80 -8.48 -3.40 18.30
C GLU A 80 -8.34 -4.93 18.37
N LEU A 81 -8.28 -5.62 17.24
CA LEU A 81 -8.07 -7.07 17.20
C LEU A 81 -6.73 -7.49 17.82
N LYS A 82 -5.67 -6.70 17.58
CA LYS A 82 -4.37 -6.92 18.22
C LYS A 82 -4.43 -6.72 19.73
N ALA A 83 -5.10 -5.66 20.21
CA ALA A 83 -5.28 -5.40 21.63
C ALA A 83 -6.05 -6.53 22.34
N ARG A 84 -6.99 -7.17 21.63
CA ARG A 84 -7.75 -8.34 22.11
C ARG A 84 -7.02 -9.67 21.95
N GLY A 85 -5.79 -9.69 21.45
CA GLY A 85 -5.01 -10.90 21.22
C GLY A 85 -5.51 -11.77 20.06
N LYS A 86 -6.39 -11.25 19.20
CA LYS A 86 -6.91 -11.95 18.02
C LYS A 86 -6.04 -11.80 16.78
N LEU A 87 -5.18 -10.78 16.76
CA LEU A 87 -4.22 -10.54 15.69
C LEU A 87 -2.80 -10.60 16.27
N ARG A 88 -1.93 -11.45 15.69
CA ARG A 88 -0.55 -11.64 16.18
C ARG A 88 0.28 -10.39 15.96
N ALA A 89 0.21 -9.80 14.78
CA ALA A 89 1.04 -8.63 14.43
C ALA A 89 0.33 -7.65 13.49
N ILE A 90 0.72 -6.38 13.61
CA ILE A 90 0.52 -5.36 12.58
C ILE A 90 1.92 -5.03 12.08
N ALA A 91 2.15 -5.18 10.78
CA ALA A 91 3.46 -4.99 10.15
C ALA A 91 3.34 -3.92 9.05
N PRO A 92 3.43 -2.62 9.38
CA PRO A 92 3.32 -1.56 8.39
C PRO A 92 4.47 -1.59 7.39
N VAL A 93 4.13 -1.42 6.10
CA VAL A 93 5.10 -1.28 5.02
C VAL A 93 5.05 0.15 4.51
N PHE A 94 6.11 0.91 4.75
CA PHE A 94 6.24 2.28 4.25
C PHE A 94 6.66 2.27 2.79
N VAL A 95 5.89 2.95 1.94
CA VAL A 95 6.13 3.04 0.49
C VAL A 95 6.71 4.41 0.18
N GLY A 96 8.01 4.43 -0.11
CA GLY A 96 8.72 5.63 -0.54
C GLY A 96 8.47 5.99 -2.00
N GLU A 97 8.80 7.23 -2.35
CA GLU A 97 8.83 7.66 -3.75
C GLU A 97 9.96 6.93 -4.50
N PRO A 98 9.78 6.56 -5.77
CA PRO A 98 10.85 5.98 -6.57
C PRO A 98 12.02 6.95 -6.58
N LEU A 99 13.21 6.47 -6.20
CA LEU A 99 14.42 7.24 -6.42
C LEU A 99 14.53 7.43 -7.93
N CYS A 100 14.47 8.68 -8.37
CA CYS A 100 15.01 8.99 -9.68
C CYS A 100 16.47 8.56 -9.62
N CYS A 101 16.82 7.57 -10.44
CA CYS A 101 18.22 7.28 -10.71
C CYS A 101 18.77 8.49 -11.46
N ASP A 102 19.16 9.52 -10.71
CA ASP A 102 19.92 10.62 -11.26
C ASP A 102 21.22 9.98 -11.77
N SER A 103 21.36 9.88 -13.08
CA SER A 103 22.53 9.29 -13.74
C SER A 103 23.79 10.16 -13.55
N ARG A 104 23.82 11.00 -12.50
CA ARG A 104 24.84 12.01 -12.24
C ARG A 104 25.63 11.69 -10.98
N GLY A 105 26.32 10.56 -11.05
CA GLY A 105 27.67 10.48 -10.52
C GLY A 105 28.63 11.25 -11.45
N ALA A 106 28.55 12.59 -11.48
CA ALA A 106 29.60 13.45 -11.99
C ALA A 106 29.32 14.87 -11.53
N GLY A 107 30.15 15.42 -10.65
CA GLY A 107 30.07 16.83 -10.31
C GLY A 107 30.15 17.69 -11.58
N ARG A 108 29.33 18.75 -11.62
CA ARG A 108 29.69 20.09 -12.13
C ARG A 108 28.48 21.02 -12.13
N SER A 109 28.77 22.25 -11.70
CA SER A 109 28.23 23.54 -12.13
C SER A 109 26.77 23.63 -12.59
N LEU A 110 26.05 24.53 -11.93
CA LEU A 110 24.77 25.09 -12.34
C LEU A 110 24.79 25.46 -13.83
N HIS A 111 23.92 24.81 -14.61
CA HIS A 111 23.29 25.43 -15.76
C HIS A 111 21.94 24.75 -16.00
N GLU A 112 20.88 25.54 -15.86
CA GLU A 112 19.50 25.17 -16.22
C GLU A 112 19.41 24.94 -17.73
N SER A 113 18.70 23.89 -18.12
CA SER A 113 18.09 23.77 -19.44
C SER A 113 16.84 22.89 -19.35
N SER A 114 15.74 23.51 -19.75
CA SER A 114 14.40 22.96 -19.86
C SER A 114 14.32 21.98 -21.03
N ASP A 115 13.91 20.74 -20.79
CA ASP A 115 12.94 20.05 -21.64
C ASP A 115 12.57 18.67 -21.08
N GLY A 116 11.26 18.42 -21.02
CA GLY A 116 10.68 17.21 -20.47
C GLY A 116 10.56 16.09 -21.50
N SER A 117 11.04 14.89 -21.15
CA SER A 117 10.51 13.57 -21.55
C SER A 117 11.32 12.45 -20.90
N PRO A 118 10.73 11.47 -20.19
CA PRO A 118 11.44 10.29 -19.73
C PRO A 118 11.34 9.18 -20.80
N CYS A 119 12.44 8.96 -21.51
CA CYS A 119 12.63 7.82 -22.41
C CYS A 119 13.27 6.67 -21.63
N CYS A 120 12.54 5.58 -21.41
CA CYS A 120 13.11 4.32 -20.91
C CYS A 120 12.43 3.12 -21.58
N THR A 121 13.03 2.63 -22.67
CA THR A 121 12.81 1.27 -23.17
C THR A 121 14.09 0.46 -22.97
N THR A 122 14.12 -0.39 -21.95
CA THR A 122 15.19 -1.38 -21.77
C THR A 122 14.84 -2.66 -22.52
N ARG A 123 15.71 -3.11 -23.42
CA ARG A 123 15.69 -4.44 -24.05
C ARG A 123 16.79 -5.31 -23.42
N PRO A 124 16.56 -6.60 -23.09
CA PRO A 124 17.58 -7.47 -22.52
C PRO A 124 18.10 -8.48 -23.57
N PRO A 125 18.99 -9.39 -23.13
CA PRO A 125 20.45 -9.27 -23.13
C PRO A 125 21.11 -9.42 -24.51
#